data_AF-A0A4W3GBC4-F1
#
_entry.id   AF-A0A4W3GBC4-F1
#
_cell.length_a   1.000
_cell.length_b   1.000
_cell.length_c   1.000
_cell.angle_alpha   90.00
_cell.angle_beta   90.00
_cell.angle_gamma   90.00
#
_symmetry.space_group_name_H-M   'P 1'
#
loop_
_entity.id
_entity.type
_entity.pdbx_description
1 polymer ?
#
loop_
_entity_poly.entity_id
_entity_poly.type
_entity_poly.pdbx_seq_one_letter_code
_entity_poly.pdbx_strand_id
1 'polypeptide(L)'
;DSVCVGNCQRMYDGEEHGRFMEKLEARIKNHDREIEKMCNFHFQGFVDSITELLKVRGEAQKLKTQVTDTNNKLQESGKELLFEMEELRKCRLQQRNIAATVDKLTLCLPVLEMYSKLRDQMKTKRHYPALKTMEHLEHTFLPRVNPFRFCTIMVHNIPRLRQEIKEVSMSGLKDFLECIRKHSAKIGETAMKQVSVIPLLCIIVCVVRKPVTIISRVSDTYVNPTVHKRLQT
;
A
#
# COMPACT_ATOMS: atom_id res chain seq x y z
N ASP A 1 31.53 109.00 4.40
CA ASP A 1 31.20 108.38 5.71
C ASP A 1 30.79 109.36 6.81
N SER A 2 31.36 110.57 6.90
CA SER A 2 30.92 111.60 7.87
C SER A 2 29.55 112.23 7.57
N VAL A 3 29.08 112.21 6.32
CA VAL A 3 27.76 112.73 5.92
C VAL A 3 26.62 111.80 6.40
N CYS A 4 26.86 110.49 6.43
CA CYS A 4 25.87 109.51 6.92
C CYS A 4 25.74 109.58 8.45
N VAL A 5 26.86 109.75 9.16
CA VAL A 5 26.87 109.94 10.61
C VAL A 5 26.28 111.30 10.99
N GLY A 6 26.59 112.38 10.24
CA GLY A 6 26.00 113.70 10.46
C GLY A 6 24.49 113.78 10.13
N ASN A 7 24.02 113.00 9.15
CA ASN A 7 22.58 112.87 8.87
C ASN A 7 21.87 112.04 9.95
N CYS A 8 22.49 110.99 10.48
CA CYS A 8 21.99 110.31 11.67
C CYS A 8 21.98 111.25 12.89
N GLN A 9 23.04 112.03 13.16
CA GLN A 9 23.10 112.92 14.32
C GLN A 9 22.04 114.06 14.24
N ARG A 10 21.83 114.65 13.06
CA ARG A 10 20.77 115.67 12.84
C ARG A 10 19.36 115.11 12.89
N MET A 11 19.21 113.84 12.55
CA MET A 11 17.97 113.11 12.77
C MET A 11 17.73 112.80 14.24
N TYR A 12 18.70 112.96 15.17
CA TYR A 12 18.52 112.68 16.59
C TYR A 12 18.15 113.93 17.44
N ASP A 13 18.54 115.13 17.00
CA ASP A 13 18.41 116.39 17.79
C ASP A 13 17.25 117.33 17.37
N GLY A 14 16.45 116.95 16.36
CA GLY A 14 15.32 117.76 15.86
C GLY A 14 13.96 117.06 16.00
N GLU A 15 12.86 117.80 15.85
CA GLU A 15 11.48 117.27 15.79
C GLU A 15 11.30 116.11 14.78
N GLU A 16 12.21 115.97 13.81
CA GLU A 16 12.27 114.86 12.84
C GLU A 16 12.71 113.52 13.44
N HIS A 17 13.39 113.51 14.60
CA HIS A 17 13.78 112.27 15.29
C HIS A 17 12.59 111.49 15.79
N GLY A 18 11.66 112.20 16.44
CA GLY A 18 10.42 111.62 16.95
C GLY A 18 9.63 110.98 15.81
N ARG A 19 9.53 111.65 14.66
CA ARG A 19 8.87 111.11 13.46
C ARG A 19 9.55 109.86 12.88
N PHE A 20 10.88 109.80 12.90
CA PHE A 20 11.60 108.62 12.43
C PHE A 20 11.41 107.43 13.37
N MET A 21 11.57 107.65 14.68
CA MET A 21 11.33 106.62 15.70
C MET A 21 9.89 106.13 15.65
N GLU A 22 8.92 107.03 15.49
CA GLU A 22 7.50 106.68 15.37
C GLU A 22 7.21 105.84 14.11
N LYS A 23 7.84 106.16 12.97
CA LYS A 23 7.76 105.32 11.76
C LYS A 23 8.43 103.96 11.93
N LEU A 24 9.55 103.89 12.63
CA LEU A 24 10.25 102.65 12.93
C LEU A 24 9.42 101.76 13.86
N GLU A 25 8.89 102.34 14.94
CA GLU A 25 7.99 101.69 15.89
C GLU A 25 6.74 101.14 15.19
N ALA A 26 6.15 101.92 14.27
CA ALA A 26 5.02 101.50 13.46
C ALA A 26 5.38 100.33 12.53
N ARG A 27 6.59 100.32 11.96
CA ARG A 27 7.07 99.26 11.08
C ARG A 27 7.35 97.96 11.85
N ILE A 28 7.95 98.07 13.04
CA ILE A 28 8.16 96.95 13.97
C ILE A 28 6.81 96.35 14.36
N LYS A 29 5.86 97.17 14.83
CA LYS A 29 4.50 96.71 15.17
C LYS A 29 3.77 96.06 13.99
N ASN A 30 3.97 96.57 12.77
CA ASN A 30 3.37 95.97 11.59
C ASN A 30 3.95 94.58 11.30
N HIS A 31 5.28 94.44 11.36
CA HIS A 31 5.92 93.14 11.18
C HIS A 31 5.59 92.14 12.29
N ASP A 32 5.54 92.58 13.55
CA ASP A 32 5.12 91.70 14.65
C ASP A 32 3.70 91.17 14.43
N ARG A 33 2.78 92.02 13.95
CA ARG A 33 1.43 91.60 13.56
C ARG A 33 1.42 90.63 12.37
N GLU A 34 2.25 90.85 11.37
CA GLU A 34 2.36 89.93 10.22
C GLU A 34 2.92 88.57 10.65
N ILE A 35 3.95 88.55 11.50
CA ILE A 35 4.53 87.34 12.08
C ILE A 35 3.46 86.58 12.90
N GLU A 36 2.76 87.28 13.78
CA GLU A 36 1.72 86.69 14.62
C GLU A 36 0.57 86.11 13.77
N LYS A 37 0.17 86.80 12.71
CA LYS A 37 -0.86 86.32 11.78
C LYS A 37 -0.41 85.09 11.01
N MET A 38 0.84 85.06 10.55
CA MET A 38 1.41 83.92 9.85
C MET A 38 1.54 82.69 10.76
N CYS A 39 2.01 82.89 11.99
CA CYS A 39 2.11 81.85 13.00
C CYS A 39 0.74 81.29 13.35
N ASN A 40 -0.25 82.14 13.65
CA ASN A 40 -1.61 81.71 13.94
C ASN A 40 -2.25 80.95 12.77
N PHE A 41 -1.98 81.35 11.53
CA PHE A 41 -2.50 80.68 10.35
C PHE A 41 -1.96 79.25 10.18
N HIS A 42 -0.70 79.01 10.50
CA HIS A 42 -0.04 77.70 10.28
C HIS A 42 0.04 76.80 11.51
N PHE A 43 -0.14 77.33 12.72
CA PHE A 43 0.05 76.56 13.94
C PHE A 43 -0.87 75.34 14.01
N GLN A 44 -2.14 75.49 13.62
CA GLN A 44 -3.08 74.37 13.61
C GLN A 44 -2.65 73.26 12.63
N GLY A 45 -2.24 73.62 11.40
CA GLY A 45 -1.78 72.64 10.41
C GLY A 45 -0.51 71.89 10.85
N PHE A 46 0.38 72.55 11.60
CA PHE A 46 1.53 71.90 12.23
C PHE A 46 1.11 70.90 13.32
N VAL A 47 0.18 71.29 14.20
CA VAL A 47 -0.36 70.41 15.25
C VAL A 47 -1.07 69.20 14.64
N ASP A 48 -1.85 69.41 13.58
CA ASP A 48 -2.56 68.34 12.87
C ASP A 48 -1.56 67.35 12.24
N SER A 49 -0.52 67.86 11.58
CA SER A 49 0.54 67.04 10.97
C SER A 49 1.29 66.18 12.00
N ILE A 50 1.63 66.75 13.17
CA ILE A 50 2.25 65.97 14.25
C ILE A 50 1.30 64.90 14.76
N THR A 51 0.03 65.24 14.93
CA THR A 51 -0.99 64.30 15.42
C THR A 51 -1.17 63.13 14.45
N GLU A 52 -1.22 63.39 13.14
CA GLU A 52 -1.25 62.35 12.11
C GLU A 52 0.00 61.48 12.12
N LEU A 53 1.20 62.07 12.22
CA LEU A 53 2.45 61.31 12.28
C LEU A 53 2.49 60.37 13.51
N LEU A 54 2.00 60.84 14.66
CA LEU A 54 1.90 60.02 15.87
C LEU A 54 0.90 58.86 15.70
N LYS A 55 -0.22 59.08 15.01
CA LYS A 55 -1.17 58.02 14.66
C LYS A 55 -0.54 56.98 13.74
N VAL A 56 0.10 57.41 12.64
CA VAL A 56 0.79 56.53 11.69
C VAL A 56 1.86 55.70 12.38
N ARG A 57 2.64 56.30 13.30
CA ARG A 57 3.62 55.57 14.10
C ARG A 57 2.97 54.48 14.96
N GLY A 58 1.82 54.78 15.59
CA GLY A 58 1.06 53.82 16.38
C GLY A 58 0.52 52.66 15.54
N GLU A 59 0.00 52.96 14.35
CA GLU A 59 -0.49 51.96 13.40
C GLU A 59 0.64 51.08 12.85
N ALA A 60 1.76 51.68 12.46
CA ALA A 60 2.94 50.94 12.01
C ALA A 60 3.47 49.98 13.08
N GLN A 61 3.46 50.41 14.35
CA GLN A 61 3.86 49.55 15.46
C GLN A 61 2.88 48.38 15.66
N LYS A 62 1.56 48.63 15.58
CA LYS A 62 0.55 47.56 15.64
C LYS A 62 0.73 46.56 14.50
N LEU A 63 0.92 47.05 13.28
CA LEU A 63 1.15 46.20 12.11
C LEU A 63 2.41 45.35 12.29
N LYS A 64 3.51 45.93 12.77
CA LYS A 64 4.74 45.20 13.07
C LYS A 64 4.50 44.05 14.05
N THR A 65 3.75 44.30 15.13
CA THR A 65 3.40 43.25 16.09
C THR A 65 2.57 42.15 15.42
N GLN A 66 1.52 42.52 14.69
CA GLN A 66 0.65 41.54 14.00
C GLN A 66 1.42 40.68 12.98
N VAL A 67 2.31 41.28 12.20
CA VAL A 67 3.16 40.57 11.23
C VAL A 67 4.08 39.59 11.95
N THR A 68 4.69 40.02 13.05
CA THR A 68 5.59 39.16 13.85
C THR A 68 4.82 38.00 14.47
N ASP A 69 3.66 38.25 15.06
CA ASP A 69 2.80 37.23 15.65
C ASP A 69 2.31 36.22 14.61
N THR A 70 1.91 36.71 13.44
CA THR A 70 1.46 35.84 12.34
C THR A 70 2.61 34.98 11.81
N ASN A 71 3.80 35.57 11.64
CA ASN A 71 4.98 34.82 11.24
C ASN A 71 5.33 33.72 12.27
N ASN A 72 5.27 34.02 13.57
CA ASN A 72 5.56 33.04 14.61
C ASN A 72 4.55 31.89 14.59
N LYS A 73 3.25 32.19 14.50
CA LYS A 73 2.19 31.17 14.39
C LYS A 73 2.36 30.31 13.14
N LEU A 74 2.66 30.92 11.99
CA LEU A 74 2.90 30.20 10.75
C LEU A 74 4.10 29.26 10.86
N GLN A 75 5.19 29.70 11.48
CA GLN A 75 6.37 28.87 11.69
C GLN A 75 6.08 27.70 12.65
N GLU A 76 5.28 27.92 13.69
CA GLU A 76 4.89 26.88 14.64
C GLU A 76 4.00 25.82 13.98
N SER A 77 2.92 26.23 13.32
CA SER A 77 2.07 25.31 12.55
C SER A 77 2.85 24.62 11.42
N GLY A 78 3.83 25.30 10.80
CA GLY A 78 4.71 24.71 9.82
C GLY A 78 5.59 23.60 10.38
N LYS A 79 6.10 23.75 11.62
CA LYS A 79 6.89 22.70 12.31
C LYS A 79 6.03 21.48 12.64
N GLU A 80 4.83 21.69 13.16
CA GLU A 80 3.87 20.62 13.44
C GLU A 80 3.52 19.85 12.16
N LEU A 81 3.23 20.57 11.07
CA LEU A 81 2.93 19.95 9.78
C LEU A 81 4.10 19.13 9.25
N LEU A 82 5.34 19.61 9.38
CA LEU A 82 6.53 18.85 8.97
C LEU A 82 6.69 17.56 9.78
N PHE A 83 6.41 17.59 11.08
CA PHE A 83 6.43 16.41 11.93
C PHE A 83 5.40 15.37 11.46
N GLU A 84 4.15 15.77 11.27
CA GLU A 84 3.07 14.90 10.78
C GLU A 84 3.37 14.32 9.39
N MET A 85 4.00 15.09 8.51
CA MET A 85 4.40 14.63 7.18
C MET A 85 5.48 13.55 7.23
N GLU A 86 6.42 13.63 8.18
CA GLU A 86 7.46 12.60 8.34
C GLU A 86 6.86 11.31 8.93
N GLU A 87 5.94 11.41 9.88
CA GLU A 87 5.19 10.26 10.40
C GLU A 87 4.34 9.60 9.30
N LEU A 88 3.65 10.40 8.48
CA LEU A 88 2.91 9.91 7.32
C LEU A 88 3.84 9.20 6.31
N ARG A 89 5.04 9.73 6.09
CA ARG A 89 6.04 9.10 5.21
C ARG A 89 6.46 7.73 5.73
N LYS A 90 6.75 7.60 7.03
CA LYS A 90 7.06 6.32 7.68
C LYS A 90 5.90 5.34 7.56
N CYS A 91 4.68 5.79 7.84
CA CYS A 91 3.47 4.98 7.71
C CYS A 91 3.28 4.47 6.27
N ARG A 92 3.47 5.33 5.25
CA ARG A 92 3.40 4.92 3.84
C ARG A 92 4.46 3.91 3.45
N LEU A 93 5.68 4.01 4.01
CA LEU A 93 6.71 3.00 3.79
C LEU A 93 6.28 1.65 4.37
N GLN A 94 5.78 1.64 5.61
CA GLN A 94 5.24 0.43 6.23
C GLN A 94 4.09 -0.16 5.43
N GLN A 95 3.15 0.68 4.98
CA GLN A 95 2.01 0.26 4.16
C GLN A 95 2.48 -0.40 2.85
N ARG A 96 3.49 0.16 2.17
CA ARG A 96 4.08 -0.44 0.96
C ARG A 96 4.75 -1.78 1.25
N ASN A 97 5.48 -1.89 2.36
CA ASN A 97 6.11 -3.16 2.77
C ASN A 97 5.06 -4.23 3.09
N ILE A 98 3.98 -3.85 3.78
CA ILE A 98 2.86 -4.72 4.08
C ILE A 98 2.18 -5.17 2.79
N ALA A 99 1.84 -4.25 1.89
CA ALA A 99 1.21 -4.58 0.61
C ALA A 99 2.07 -5.53 -0.23
N ALA A 100 3.37 -5.24 -0.36
CA ALA A 100 4.31 -6.12 -1.05
C ALA A 100 4.37 -7.51 -0.42
N THR A 101 4.34 -7.60 0.92
CA THR A 101 4.33 -8.87 1.64
C THR A 101 3.04 -9.65 1.38
N VAL A 102 1.89 -8.98 1.41
CA VAL A 102 0.58 -9.58 1.07
C VAL A 102 0.61 -10.14 -0.35
N ASP A 103 1.10 -9.38 -1.33
CA ASP A 103 1.21 -9.85 -2.71
C ASP A 103 2.10 -11.10 -2.84
N LYS A 104 3.23 -11.13 -2.12
CA LYS A 104 4.10 -12.31 -2.09
C LYS A 104 3.42 -13.51 -1.44
N LEU A 105 2.71 -13.32 -0.34
CA LEU A 105 1.99 -14.41 0.34
C LEU A 105 0.83 -14.94 -0.50
N THR A 106 0.06 -14.05 -1.15
CA THR A 106 -1.03 -14.42 -2.07
C THR A 106 -0.51 -15.25 -3.24
N LEU A 107 0.68 -14.94 -3.75
CA LEU A 107 1.33 -15.75 -4.79
C LEU A 107 1.73 -17.16 -4.29
N CYS A 108 2.14 -17.27 -3.03
CA CYS A 108 2.58 -18.54 -2.43
C CYS A 108 1.41 -19.45 -2.00
N LEU A 109 0.26 -18.89 -1.64
CA LEU A 109 -0.89 -19.62 -1.12
C LEU A 109 -1.34 -20.80 -2.01
N PRO A 110 -1.60 -20.63 -3.32
CA PRO A 110 -2.06 -21.74 -4.16
C PRO A 110 -1.03 -22.87 -4.29
N VAL A 111 0.27 -22.55 -4.19
CA VAL A 111 1.36 -23.55 -4.21
C VAL A 111 1.26 -24.46 -2.99
N LEU A 112 1.07 -23.85 -1.81
CA LEU A 112 0.97 -24.56 -0.53
C LEU A 112 -0.32 -25.39 -0.45
N GLU A 113 -1.44 -24.84 -0.91
CA GLU A 113 -2.73 -25.56 -0.97
C GLU A 113 -2.65 -26.78 -1.89
N MET A 114 -2.08 -26.61 -3.09
CA MET A 114 -1.93 -27.70 -4.05
C MET A 114 -0.98 -28.79 -3.53
N TYR A 115 0.11 -28.40 -2.87
CA TYR A 115 1.03 -29.34 -2.24
C TYR A 115 0.39 -30.10 -1.06
N SER A 116 -0.44 -29.42 -0.26
CA SER A 116 -1.23 -30.06 0.81
C SER A 116 -2.18 -31.10 0.22
N LYS A 117 -2.93 -30.73 -0.83
CA LYS A 117 -3.83 -31.61 -1.58
C LYS A 117 -3.09 -32.83 -2.14
N LEU A 118 -1.88 -32.65 -2.68
CA LEU A 118 -1.03 -33.75 -3.14
C LEU A 118 -0.74 -34.73 -2.00
N ARG A 119 -0.31 -34.24 -0.83
CA ARG A 119 -0.01 -35.10 0.33
C ARG A 119 -1.23 -35.89 0.77
N ASP A 120 -2.41 -35.29 0.78
CA ASP A 120 -3.65 -36.00 1.15
C ASP A 120 -4.08 -37.04 0.10
N GLN A 121 -3.86 -36.77 -1.19
CA GLN A 121 -4.07 -37.77 -2.25
C GLN A 121 -3.14 -38.98 -2.11
N MET A 122 -1.88 -38.76 -1.69
CA MET A 122 -0.95 -39.85 -1.40
C MET A 122 -1.39 -40.67 -0.18
N LYS A 123 -1.79 -40.01 0.92
CA LYS A 123 -2.31 -40.71 2.13
C LYS A 123 -3.53 -41.57 1.81
N THR A 124 -4.43 -41.08 0.95
CA THR A 124 -5.64 -41.80 0.55
C THR A 124 -5.39 -42.85 -0.55
N LYS A 125 -4.13 -43.15 -0.89
CA LYS A 125 -3.70 -44.09 -1.94
C LYS A 125 -4.31 -43.82 -3.32
N ARG A 126 -4.67 -42.57 -3.61
CA ARG A 126 -5.17 -42.12 -4.91
C ARG A 126 -3.99 -41.75 -5.80
N HIS A 127 -3.23 -42.74 -6.23
CA HIS A 127 -1.95 -42.56 -6.92
C HIS A 127 -2.06 -41.78 -8.24
N TYR A 128 -3.08 -42.07 -9.07
CA TYR A 128 -3.26 -41.38 -10.35
C TYR A 128 -3.63 -39.89 -10.18
N PRO A 129 -4.64 -39.51 -9.37
CA PRO A 129 -4.88 -38.10 -9.04
C PRO A 129 -3.67 -37.39 -8.43
N ALA A 130 -2.90 -38.06 -7.58
CA ALA A 130 -1.68 -37.50 -6.98
C ALA A 130 -0.65 -37.12 -8.04
N LEU A 131 -0.37 -38.01 -9.00
CA LEU A 131 0.57 -37.74 -10.09
C LEU A 131 0.13 -36.53 -10.94
N LYS A 132 -1.17 -36.44 -11.27
CA LYS A 132 -1.71 -35.32 -12.05
C LYS A 132 -1.62 -33.99 -11.30
N THR A 133 -1.93 -33.98 -10.00
CA THR A 133 -1.78 -32.78 -9.13
C THR A 133 -0.32 -32.35 -9.03
N MET A 134 0.60 -33.30 -8.91
CA MET A 134 2.04 -33.05 -8.83
C MET A 134 2.60 -32.45 -10.13
N GLU A 135 2.22 -32.99 -11.28
CA GLU A 135 2.59 -32.47 -12.59
C GLU A 135 2.09 -31.03 -12.78
N HIS A 136 0.84 -30.76 -12.39
CA HIS A 136 0.29 -29.42 -12.44
C HIS A 136 1.03 -28.44 -11.53
N LEU A 137 1.42 -28.86 -10.32
CA LEU A 137 2.23 -28.08 -9.40
C LEU A 137 3.60 -27.70 -10.00
N GLU A 138 4.28 -28.67 -10.65
CA GLU A 138 5.59 -28.48 -11.27
C GLU A 138 5.56 -27.52 -12.46
N HIS A 139 4.60 -27.68 -13.37
CA HIS A 139 4.59 -26.91 -14.61
C HIS A 139 3.87 -25.57 -14.52
N THR A 140 2.89 -25.42 -13.63
CA THR A 140 2.03 -24.21 -13.58
C THR A 140 2.42 -23.24 -12.47
N PHE A 141 2.72 -23.76 -11.28
CA PHE A 141 2.87 -22.93 -10.08
C PHE A 141 4.33 -22.67 -9.74
N LEU A 142 5.18 -23.69 -9.68
CA LEU A 142 6.59 -23.55 -9.27
C LEU A 142 7.43 -22.57 -10.10
N PRO A 143 7.27 -22.45 -11.44
CA PRO A 143 8.02 -21.47 -12.24
C PRO A 143 7.70 -20.02 -11.84
N ARG A 144 6.49 -19.77 -11.31
CA ARG A 144 6.01 -18.44 -10.92
C ARG A 144 6.54 -18.00 -9.54
N VAL A 145 6.98 -18.95 -8.71
CA VAL A 145 7.42 -18.71 -7.31
C VAL A 145 8.88 -19.10 -7.07
N ASN A 146 9.67 -19.18 -8.14
CA ASN A 146 11.07 -19.58 -8.11
C ASN A 146 12.01 -18.83 -7.12
N PRO A 147 11.80 -17.54 -6.75
CA PRO A 147 12.72 -16.88 -5.81
C PRO A 147 12.66 -17.39 -4.36
N PHE A 148 11.67 -18.20 -3.98
CA PHE A 148 11.51 -18.64 -2.59
C PHE A 148 12.19 -19.98 -2.30
N ARG A 149 12.99 -20.04 -1.22
CA ARG A 149 13.71 -21.26 -0.79
C ARG A 149 12.81 -22.49 -0.62
N PHE A 150 11.60 -22.31 -0.12
CA PHE A 150 10.68 -23.43 0.08
C PHE A 150 10.24 -24.07 -1.26
N CYS A 151 10.14 -23.29 -2.33
CA CYS A 151 9.82 -23.78 -3.67
C CYS A 151 10.96 -24.63 -4.23
N THR A 152 12.22 -24.23 -4.02
CA THR A 152 13.39 -25.02 -4.39
C THR A 152 13.40 -26.39 -3.72
N ILE A 153 13.05 -26.44 -2.42
CA ILE A 153 12.92 -27.69 -1.66
C ILE A 153 11.79 -28.56 -2.25
N MET A 154 10.66 -27.95 -2.62
CA MET A 154 9.55 -28.68 -3.26
C MET A 154 9.98 -29.30 -4.60
N VAL A 155 10.65 -28.54 -5.46
CA VAL A 155 11.17 -29.03 -6.76
C VAL A 155 12.10 -30.23 -6.56
N HIS A 156 13.03 -30.14 -5.61
CA HIS A 156 13.94 -31.25 -5.32
C HIS A 156 13.22 -32.50 -4.77
N ASN A 157 12.10 -32.32 -4.06
CA ASN A 157 11.33 -33.43 -3.50
C ASN A 157 10.40 -34.11 -4.52
N ILE A 158 10.00 -33.44 -5.60
CA ILE A 158 9.08 -34.00 -6.61
C ILE A 158 9.57 -35.33 -7.19
N PRO A 159 10.83 -35.49 -7.64
CA PRO A 159 11.34 -36.77 -8.13
C PRO A 159 11.25 -37.90 -7.10
N ARG A 160 11.51 -37.59 -5.82
CA ARG A 160 11.41 -38.57 -4.73
C ARG A 160 9.97 -39.02 -4.53
N LEU A 161 9.01 -38.08 -4.56
CA LEU A 161 7.59 -38.39 -4.45
C LEU A 161 7.08 -39.23 -5.64
N ARG A 162 7.57 -38.97 -6.85
CA ARG A 162 7.26 -39.81 -8.03
C ARG A 162 7.74 -41.24 -7.84
N GLN A 163 8.96 -41.41 -7.33
CA GLN A 163 9.53 -42.73 -7.08
C GLN A 163 8.76 -43.47 -5.98
N GLU A 164 8.38 -42.80 -4.90
CA GLU A 164 7.56 -43.37 -3.83
C GLU A 164 6.20 -43.86 -4.35
N ILE A 165 5.48 -43.03 -5.14
CA ILE A 165 4.20 -43.43 -5.74
C ILE A 165 4.39 -44.65 -6.66
N LYS A 166 5.48 -44.67 -7.45
CA LYS A 166 5.79 -45.80 -8.33
C LYS A 166 6.02 -47.08 -7.53
N GLU A 167 6.82 -47.04 -6.48
CA GLU A 167 7.13 -48.19 -5.63
C GLU A 167 5.87 -48.75 -4.94
N VAL A 168 5.07 -47.87 -4.31
CA VAL A 168 3.83 -48.27 -3.64
C VAL A 168 2.82 -48.85 -4.62
N SER A 169 2.66 -48.23 -5.80
CA SER A 169 1.74 -48.72 -6.84
C SER A 169 2.19 -50.07 -7.41
N MET A 170 3.50 -50.24 -7.65
CA MET A 170 4.06 -51.48 -8.16
C MET A 170 4.00 -52.61 -7.14
N SER A 171 4.18 -52.33 -5.85
CA SER A 171 3.98 -53.32 -4.79
C SER A 171 2.52 -53.77 -4.75
N GLY A 172 1.57 -52.83 -4.73
CA GLY A 172 0.14 -53.16 -4.72
C GLY A 172 -0.29 -53.99 -5.94
N LEU A 173 0.27 -53.70 -7.12
CA LEU A 173 0.03 -54.51 -8.32
C LEU A 173 0.62 -55.93 -8.18
N LYS A 174 1.85 -56.06 -7.67
CA LYS A 174 2.47 -57.38 -7.42
C LYS A 174 1.65 -58.20 -6.43
N ASP A 175 1.20 -57.59 -5.34
CA ASP A 175 0.37 -58.24 -4.32
C ASP A 175 -0.98 -58.67 -4.91
N PHE A 176 -1.58 -57.85 -5.77
CA PHE A 176 -2.81 -58.19 -6.49
C PHE A 176 -2.63 -59.39 -7.42
N LEU A 177 -1.57 -59.41 -8.23
CA LEU A 177 -1.27 -60.52 -9.13
C LEU A 177 -0.96 -61.81 -8.37
N GLU A 178 -0.24 -61.72 -7.25
CA GLU A 178 0.04 -62.86 -6.38
C GLU A 178 -1.24 -63.40 -5.72
N CYS A 179 -2.17 -62.51 -5.34
CA CYS A 179 -3.48 -62.89 -4.82
C CYS A 179 -4.30 -63.65 -5.89
N ILE A 180 -4.34 -63.15 -7.13
CA ILE A 180 -4.99 -63.84 -8.26
C ILE A 180 -4.35 -65.22 -8.46
N ARG A 181 -3.02 -65.30 -8.51
CA ARG A 181 -2.30 -66.56 -8.71
C ARG A 181 -2.71 -67.61 -7.67
N LYS A 182 -2.77 -67.24 -6.38
CA LYS A 182 -3.19 -68.15 -5.30
C LYS A 182 -4.64 -68.61 -5.42
N HIS A 183 -5.56 -67.72 -5.77
CA HIS A 183 -7.00 -68.04 -5.83
C HIS A 183 -7.42 -68.70 -7.14
N SER A 184 -6.72 -68.41 -8.25
CA SER A 184 -7.02 -68.93 -9.59
C SER A 184 -6.93 -70.45 -9.66
N ALA A 185 -5.98 -71.09 -8.95
CA ALA A 185 -5.85 -72.54 -8.91
C ALA A 185 -7.09 -73.23 -8.29
N LYS A 186 -7.62 -72.66 -7.19
CA LYS A 186 -8.82 -73.18 -6.50
C LYS A 186 -10.10 -72.96 -7.32
N ILE A 187 -10.20 -71.81 -8.00
CA ILE A 187 -11.29 -71.54 -8.94
C ILE A 187 -11.21 -72.51 -10.12
N GLY A 188 -10.02 -72.74 -10.67
CA GLY A 188 -9.76 -73.70 -11.73
C GLY A 188 -10.13 -75.12 -11.34
N GLU A 189 -9.74 -75.59 -10.16
CA GLU A 189 -10.11 -76.93 -9.65
C GLU A 189 -11.63 -77.08 -9.52
N THR A 190 -12.32 -76.06 -8.99
CA THR A 190 -13.78 -76.08 -8.83
C THR A 190 -14.48 -76.05 -10.19
N ALA A 191 -13.98 -75.26 -11.15
CA ALA A 191 -14.48 -75.21 -12.51
C ALA A 191 -14.26 -76.56 -13.25
N MET A 192 -13.09 -77.18 -13.10
CA MET A 192 -12.79 -78.48 -13.72
C MET A 192 -13.64 -79.61 -13.12
N LYS A 193 -13.86 -79.61 -11.80
CA LYS A 193 -14.80 -80.54 -11.14
C LYS A 193 -16.23 -80.39 -11.67
N GLN A 194 -16.69 -79.17 -11.92
CA GLN A 194 -18.00 -78.93 -12.53
C GLN A 194 -18.07 -79.43 -13.98
N VAL A 195 -17.02 -79.24 -14.79
CA VAL A 195 -16.96 -79.74 -16.18
C VAL A 195 -16.91 -81.27 -16.23
N SER A 196 -16.28 -81.96 -15.28
CA SER A 196 -16.22 -83.43 -15.24
C SER A 196 -17.55 -84.11 -14.87
N VAL A 197 -18.47 -83.39 -14.22
CA VAL A 197 -19.80 -83.92 -13.83
C VAL A 197 -20.87 -83.58 -14.88
N ILE A 198 -20.52 -82.77 -15.87
CA ILE A 198 -21.41 -82.39 -16.97
C ILE A 198 -21.25 -83.41 -18.11
N PRO A 199 -22.27 -84.23 -18.44
CA PRO A 199 -22.20 -85.11 -19.60
C PRO A 199 -22.00 -84.28 -20.87
N LEU A 200 -21.24 -84.82 -21.83
CA LEU A 200 -20.75 -84.18 -23.06
C LEU A 200 -21.81 -83.32 -23.80
N LEU A 201 -23.09 -83.66 -23.65
CA LEU A 201 -24.24 -82.95 -24.20
C LEU A 201 -24.38 -81.49 -23.72
N CYS A 202 -24.00 -81.16 -22.47
CA CYS A 202 -24.13 -79.80 -21.93
C CYS A 202 -22.94 -78.89 -22.23
N ILE A 203 -21.76 -79.45 -22.54
CA ILE A 203 -20.57 -78.66 -22.94
C ILE A 203 -20.84 -77.95 -24.27
N ILE A 204 -21.51 -78.62 -25.21
CA ILE A 204 -21.91 -78.05 -26.50
C ILE A 204 -22.91 -76.89 -26.30
N VAL A 205 -23.85 -77.00 -25.36
CA VAL A 205 -24.84 -75.95 -25.08
C VAL A 205 -24.20 -74.73 -24.39
N CYS A 206 -23.24 -74.93 -23.48
CA CYS A 206 -22.58 -73.83 -22.76
C CYS A 206 -21.56 -73.06 -23.62
N VAL A 207 -20.75 -73.75 -24.44
CA VAL A 207 -19.72 -73.10 -25.26
C VAL A 207 -20.35 -72.32 -26.42
N VAL A 208 -21.43 -72.84 -27.02
CA VAL A 208 -22.09 -72.18 -28.16
C VAL A 208 -22.97 -71.02 -27.73
N ARG A 209 -23.54 -71.02 -26.50
CA ARG A 209 -24.60 -70.06 -26.17
C ARG A 209 -24.15 -68.78 -25.48
N LYS A 210 -23.12 -68.72 -24.62
CA LYS A 210 -22.59 -67.45 -24.06
C LYS A 210 -21.17 -67.57 -23.48
N PRO A 211 -20.10 -67.19 -24.21
CA PRO A 211 -18.75 -67.14 -23.66
C PRO A 211 -18.54 -65.99 -22.63
N VAL A 212 -19.44 -65.01 -22.54
CA VAL A 212 -19.22 -63.77 -21.77
C VAL A 212 -19.78 -63.80 -20.34
N THR A 213 -20.71 -64.71 -20.00
CA THR A 213 -21.48 -64.62 -18.73
C THR A 213 -20.83 -65.33 -17.53
N ILE A 214 -19.90 -66.26 -17.76
CA ILE A 214 -19.24 -67.00 -16.65
C ILE A 214 -18.21 -66.12 -15.94
N ILE A 215 -17.53 -65.23 -16.66
CA ILE A 215 -16.55 -64.31 -16.05
C ILE A 215 -17.27 -63.23 -15.23
N SER A 216 -18.42 -62.72 -15.67
CA SER A 216 -19.19 -61.71 -14.92
C SER A 216 -19.75 -62.23 -13.60
N ARG A 217 -20.20 -63.49 -13.52
CA ARG A 217 -20.75 -64.05 -12.28
C ARG A 217 -19.70 -64.39 -11.22
N VAL A 218 -18.44 -64.61 -11.60
CA VAL A 218 -17.34 -64.82 -10.65
C VAL A 218 -16.83 -63.48 -10.10
N SER A 219 -16.94 -62.38 -10.87
CA SER A 219 -16.65 -61.04 -10.37
C SER A 219 -17.65 -60.58 -9.31
N ASP A 220 -18.95 -60.90 -9.45
CA ASP A 220 -19.98 -60.41 -8.50
C ASP A 220 -19.86 -60.98 -7.08
N THR A 221 -19.24 -62.15 -6.89
CA THR A 221 -19.02 -62.74 -5.55
C THR A 221 -17.74 -62.24 -4.86
N TYR A 222 -16.88 -61.49 -5.56
CA TYR A 222 -15.57 -61.04 -5.05
C TYR A 222 -15.28 -59.54 -5.28
N VAL A 223 -16.26 -58.75 -5.72
CA VAL A 223 -16.14 -57.28 -5.72
C VAL A 223 -16.54 -56.74 -4.36
N ASN A 224 -15.53 -56.37 -3.57
CA ASN A 224 -15.66 -55.57 -2.37
C ASN A 224 -16.42 -54.24 -2.72
N PRO A 225 -17.42 -53.77 -1.94
CA PRO A 225 -18.33 -52.68 -2.35
C PRO A 225 -17.71 -51.29 -2.58
N THR A 226 -16.40 -51.12 -2.38
CA THR A 226 -15.76 -49.80 -2.31
C THR A 226 -15.36 -49.21 -3.67
N VAL A 227 -15.35 -50.00 -4.75
CA VAL A 227 -14.84 -49.56 -6.06
C VAL A 227 -15.95 -49.00 -6.98
N HIS A 228 -17.23 -49.24 -6.69
CA HIS A 228 -18.33 -48.84 -7.59
C HIS A 228 -18.77 -47.36 -7.46
N LYS A 229 -18.21 -46.58 -6.53
CA LYS A 229 -18.60 -45.17 -6.31
C LYS A 229 -17.74 -44.10 -7.00
N ARG A 230 -16.87 -44.46 -7.95
CA ARG A 230 -16.02 -43.46 -8.62
C ARG A 230 -15.95 -43.56 -10.14
N LEU A 231 -17.06 -43.93 -10.77
CA LEU A 231 -17.27 -43.83 -12.22
C LEU A 231 -18.65 -43.27 -12.61
N GLN A 232 -19.33 -42.60 -11.67
CA GLN A 232 -20.49 -41.74 -11.99
C GLN A 232 -20.40 -40.45 -11.18
N THR A 233 -19.45 -39.58 -11.54
CA THR A 233 -19.58 -38.11 -11.56
C THR A 233 -18.44 -37.55 -12.40
#